data_AF-A0A367ERZ5-F1
#
_entry.id   AF-A0A367ERZ5-F1
#
_cell.length_a   1.000
_cell.length_b   1.000
_cell.length_c   1.000
_cell.angle_alpha   90.00
_cell.angle_beta   90.00
_cell.angle_gamma   90.00
#
_symmetry.space_group_name_H-M   'P 1'
#
loop_
_entity.id
_entity.type
_entity.pdbx_description
1 polymer ?
#
loop_
_entity_poly.entity_id
_entity_poly.type
_entity_poly.pdbx_seq_one_letter_code
_entity_poly.pdbx_strand_id
1 'polypeptide(L)'
;MEIDFSVSELEVLSAALTRLKFEDPPSEPFFGSHYFAAAHDRILRSIITASREKGDLGRAARWEKWRDWQGREYERTLIFHYATALTAWPTWSDEEKVEFLRVCAAPFTPGEADLNSLREEIDSSPQARTEGEPNQ
;
A
#
# COMPACT_ATOMS: atom_id res chain seq x y z
N MET A 1 19.45 20.60 8.02
CA MET A 1 20.18 19.94 6.92
C MET A 1 19.15 19.58 5.87
N GLU A 2 19.11 20.32 4.77
CA GLU A 2 18.33 19.93 3.59
C GLU A 2 19.16 18.94 2.79
N ILE A 3 18.60 17.76 2.53
CA ILE A 3 19.19 16.80 1.60
C ILE A 3 18.47 17.03 0.28
N ASP A 4 19.19 17.52 -0.72
CA ASP A 4 18.66 17.66 -2.09
C ASP A 4 18.89 16.35 -2.84
N PHE A 5 17.80 15.69 -3.22
CA PHE A 5 17.85 14.46 -4.01
C PHE A 5 17.51 14.77 -5.47
N SER A 6 18.31 14.25 -6.38
CA SER A 6 17.94 14.21 -7.79
C SER A 6 16.71 13.33 -8.01
N VAL A 7 15.99 13.57 -9.11
CA VAL A 7 14.82 12.76 -9.49
C VAL A 7 15.21 11.27 -9.58
N SER A 8 16.36 10.95 -10.17
CA SER A 8 16.83 9.57 -10.29
C SER A 8 17.08 8.90 -8.93
N GLU A 9 17.59 9.63 -7.93
CA GLU A 9 17.77 9.09 -6.58
C GLU A 9 16.43 8.82 -5.89
N LEU A 10 15.44 9.69 -6.08
CA LEU A 10 14.08 9.46 -5.58
C LEU A 10 13.42 8.25 -6.24
N GLU A 11 13.67 8.03 -7.55
CA GLU A 11 13.18 6.85 -8.27
C GLU A 11 13.78 5.56 -7.70
N VAL A 12 15.09 5.54 -7.42
CA VAL A 12 15.77 4.41 -6.78
C VAL A 12 15.24 4.18 -5.36
N LEU A 13 15.04 5.25 -4.59
CA LEU A 13 14.46 5.16 -3.25
C LEU A 13 13.04 4.59 -3.28
N SER A 14 12.19 5.05 -4.19
CA SER A 14 10.83 4.55 -4.35
C SER A 14 10.79 3.06 -4.71
N ALA A 15 11.68 2.63 -5.61
CA ALA A 15 11.82 1.21 -5.95
C ALA A 15 12.27 0.40 -4.73
N ALA A 16 13.29 0.87 -3.98
CA ALA A 16 13.77 0.20 -2.78
C ALA A 16 12.68 0.08 -1.70
N LEU A 17 11.89 1.13 -1.46
CA LEU A 17 10.76 1.11 -0.52
C LEU A 17 9.67 0.11 -0.93
N THR A 18 9.37 0.04 -2.23
CA THR A 18 8.41 -0.94 -2.76
C THR A 18 8.89 -2.37 -2.50
N ARG A 19 10.16 -2.66 -2.80
CA ARG A 19 10.75 -3.98 -2.58
C ARG A 19 10.84 -4.34 -1.11
N LEU A 20 11.22 -3.39 -0.25
CA LEU A 20 11.23 -3.57 1.20
C LEU A 20 9.84 -3.95 1.74
N LYS A 21 8.77 -3.36 1.18
CA LYS A 21 7.40 -3.64 1.60
C LYS A 21 6.89 -4.98 1.06
N PHE A 22 7.13 -5.28 -0.22
CA PHE A 22 6.44 -6.39 -0.91
C PHE A 22 7.33 -7.60 -1.24
N GLU A 23 8.64 -7.46 -1.43
CA GLU A 23 9.51 -8.57 -1.88
C GLU A 23 10.30 -9.21 -0.74
N ASP A 24 10.85 -8.40 0.16
CA ASP A 24 11.65 -8.85 1.31
C ASP A 24 10.94 -8.49 2.62
N PRO A 25 9.69 -8.94 2.88
CA PRO A 25 8.92 -8.48 4.03
C PRO A 25 9.67 -8.84 5.32
N PRO A 26 10.28 -7.88 6.02
CA PRO A 26 10.84 -8.18 7.33
C PRO A 26 9.67 -8.48 8.27
N SER A 27 9.92 -9.26 9.33
CA SER A 27 8.98 -9.32 10.47
C SER A 27 8.62 -7.88 10.85
N GLU A 28 7.31 -7.55 10.84
CA GLU A 28 6.65 -6.28 11.20
C GLU A 28 7.52 -5.03 11.53
N PRO A 29 7.18 -3.79 11.08
CA PRO A 29 5.82 -3.31 10.79
C PRO A 29 5.74 -2.32 9.59
N PHE A 30 5.83 -2.79 8.34
CA PHE A 30 5.69 -1.89 7.17
C PHE A 30 4.28 -1.92 6.56
N PHE A 31 3.57 -3.04 6.64
CA PHE A 31 2.15 -3.10 6.32
C PHE A 31 1.33 -2.37 7.41
N GLY A 32 0.34 -1.59 6.99
CA GLY A 32 -0.51 -0.81 7.92
C GLY A 32 0.13 0.47 8.49
N SER A 33 1.40 0.78 8.21
CA SER A 33 2.04 2.01 8.71
C SER A 33 1.62 3.24 7.90
N HIS A 34 0.76 4.09 8.49
CA HIS A 34 0.36 5.37 7.90
C HIS A 34 1.57 6.28 7.59
N TYR A 35 2.59 6.29 8.45
CA TYR A 35 3.79 7.10 8.23
C TYR A 35 4.59 6.63 7.02
N PHE A 36 4.75 5.30 6.87
CA PHE A 36 5.43 4.74 5.71
C PHE A 36 4.66 5.04 4.42
N ALA A 37 3.33 4.82 4.42
CA ALA A 37 2.47 5.11 3.29
C ALA A 37 2.54 6.59 2.87
N ALA A 38 2.45 7.51 3.84
CA ALA A 38 2.53 8.95 3.59
C ALA A 38 3.92 9.37 3.08
N ALA A 39 5.00 8.82 3.63
CA ALA A 39 6.36 9.10 3.18
C ALA A 39 6.57 8.63 1.73
N HIS A 40 6.12 7.42 1.41
CA HIS A 40 6.27 6.85 0.06
C HIS A 40 5.42 7.61 -0.97
N ASP A 41 4.17 7.98 -0.64
CA ASP A 41 3.34 8.84 -1.50
C ASP A 41 4.01 10.21 -1.74
N ARG A 42 4.59 10.82 -0.71
CA ARG A 42 5.29 12.11 -0.85
C ARG A 42 6.49 12.00 -1.79
N ILE A 43 7.29 10.94 -1.69
CA ILE A 43 8.43 10.70 -2.59
C ILE A 43 7.94 10.62 -4.04
N LEU A 44 6.88 9.87 -4.31
CA LEU A 44 6.33 9.76 -5.67
C LEU A 44 5.78 11.08 -6.19
N ARG A 45 5.06 11.83 -5.36
CA ARG A 45 4.58 13.17 -5.73
C ARG A 45 5.75 14.09 -6.06
N SER A 46 6.84 14.04 -5.28
CA SER A 46 8.06 14.81 -5.58
C SER A 46 8.68 14.42 -6.92
N ILE A 47 8.76 13.12 -7.25
CA ILE A 47 9.23 12.66 -8.56
C ILE A 47 8.36 13.23 -9.69
N ILE A 48 7.04 13.11 -9.58
CA ILE A 48 6.08 13.55 -10.61
C ILE A 48 6.16 15.07 -10.78
N THR A 49 6.12 15.83 -9.69
CA THR A 49 6.21 17.30 -9.72
C THR A 49 7.53 17.77 -10.32
N ALA A 50 8.66 17.25 -9.83
CA ALA A 50 9.98 17.64 -10.34
C ALA A 50 10.17 17.26 -11.83
N SER A 51 9.57 16.15 -12.27
CA SER A 51 9.58 15.77 -13.69
C SER A 51 8.79 16.77 -14.55
N ARG A 52 7.62 17.21 -14.08
CA ARG A 52 6.80 18.23 -14.76
C ARG A 52 7.50 19.58 -14.83
N GLU A 53 8.10 20.03 -13.73
CA GLU A 53 8.83 21.29 -13.66
C GLU A 53 10.02 21.34 -14.62
N LYS A 54 10.65 20.18 -14.87
CA LYS A 54 11.73 20.02 -15.86
C LYS A 54 11.23 19.81 -17.30
N GLY A 55 9.91 19.78 -17.52
CA GLY A 55 9.30 19.53 -18.83
C GLY A 55 9.30 18.06 -19.28
N ASP A 56 9.71 17.11 -18.43
CA ASP A 56 9.70 15.67 -18.73
C ASP A 56 8.31 15.05 -18.43
N LEU A 57 7.33 15.41 -19.26
CA LEU A 57 5.95 14.94 -19.13
C LEU A 57 5.82 13.43 -19.29
N GLY A 58 6.69 12.82 -20.10
CA GLY A 58 6.70 11.37 -20.30
C GLY A 58 7.09 10.62 -19.02
N ARG A 59 8.10 11.11 -18.29
CA ARG A 59 8.48 10.54 -16.98
C ARG A 59 7.38 10.72 -15.95
N ALA A 60 6.76 11.90 -15.88
CA ALA A 60 5.63 12.12 -14.98
C ALA A 60 4.48 11.13 -15.24
N ALA A 61 4.04 10.99 -16.50
CA ALA A 61 2.97 10.07 -16.88
C ALA A 61 3.31 8.60 -16.60
N ARG A 62 4.57 8.18 -16.77
CA ARG A 62 5.00 6.83 -16.40
C ARG A 62 4.83 6.56 -14.91
N TRP A 63 5.20 7.51 -14.05
CA TRP A 63 5.06 7.36 -12.60
C TRP A 63 3.61 7.43 -12.14
N GLU A 64 2.78 8.25 -12.78
CA GLU A 64 1.33 8.23 -12.54
C GLU A 64 0.74 6.87 -12.88
N LYS A 65 1.01 6.36 -14.08
CA LYS A 65 0.56 5.03 -14.50
C LYS A 65 1.12 3.91 -13.63
N TRP A 66 2.35 4.02 -13.16
CA TRP A 66 2.96 3.00 -12.29
C TRP A 66 2.20 2.85 -10.97
N ARG A 67 1.57 3.93 -10.47
CA ARG A 67 0.74 3.91 -9.25
C ARG A 67 -0.60 3.22 -9.44
N ASP A 68 -1.03 3.00 -10.68
CA ASP A 68 -2.29 2.34 -10.97
C ASP A 68 -2.31 0.95 -10.33
N TRP A 69 -3.45 0.62 -9.72
CA TRP A 69 -3.67 -0.66 -9.06
C TRP A 69 -3.85 -1.82 -10.03
N GLN A 70 -4.19 -1.53 -11.29
CA GLN A 70 -4.43 -2.56 -12.30
C GLN A 70 -3.18 -3.43 -12.51
N GLY A 71 -3.33 -4.74 -12.33
CA GLY A 71 -2.25 -5.72 -12.51
C GLY A 71 -1.39 -5.98 -11.25
N ARG A 72 -1.79 -5.47 -10.07
CA ARG A 72 -1.10 -5.64 -8.78
C ARG A 72 -1.58 -6.85 -7.98
N GLU A 73 -1.81 -7.99 -8.65
CA GLU A 73 -2.34 -9.21 -8.02
C GLU A 73 -1.41 -9.79 -6.95
N TYR A 74 -0.11 -9.65 -7.16
CA TYR A 74 0.89 -10.07 -6.18
C TYR A 74 0.77 -9.28 -4.88
N GLU A 75 0.76 -7.95 -4.98
CA GLU A 75 0.64 -7.05 -3.83
C GLU A 75 -0.73 -7.20 -3.15
N ARG A 76 -1.81 -7.36 -3.91
CA ARG A 76 -3.14 -7.68 -3.41
C ARG A 76 -3.14 -8.95 -2.56
N THR A 77 -2.49 -10.01 -3.04
CA THR A 77 -2.38 -11.30 -2.34
C THR A 77 -1.61 -11.16 -1.02
N LEU A 78 -0.53 -10.38 -1.00
CA LEU A 78 0.21 -10.09 0.23
C LEU A 78 -0.64 -9.34 1.26
N ILE A 79 -1.39 -8.31 0.81
CA ILE A 79 -2.30 -7.55 1.68
C ILE A 79 -3.39 -8.45 2.23
N PHE A 80 -3.98 -9.31 1.40
CA PHE A 80 -4.97 -10.30 1.82
C PHE A 80 -4.44 -11.15 2.96
N HIS A 81 -3.29 -11.80 2.76
CA HIS A 81 -2.68 -12.67 3.77
C HIS A 81 -2.35 -11.92 5.06
N TYR A 82 -1.79 -10.71 4.94
CA TYR A 82 -1.50 -9.88 6.11
C TYR A 82 -2.78 -9.56 6.90
N ALA A 83 -3.80 -9.05 6.22
CA ALA A 83 -5.06 -8.67 6.86
C ALA A 83 -5.80 -9.86 7.47
N THR A 84 -5.81 -11.02 6.81
CA THR A 84 -6.42 -12.24 7.37
C THR A 84 -5.75 -12.76 8.64
N ALA A 85 -4.48 -12.41 8.86
CA ALA A 85 -3.74 -12.79 10.05
C ALA A 85 -3.92 -11.82 11.24
N LEU A 86 -4.60 -10.67 11.02
CA LEU A 86 -4.83 -9.68 12.07
C LEU A 86 -5.99 -10.11 12.96
N THR A 87 -5.69 -10.38 14.23
CA THR A 87 -6.69 -10.69 15.26
C THR A 87 -7.68 -9.55 15.49
N ALA A 88 -7.27 -8.30 15.25
CA ALA A 88 -8.12 -7.12 15.38
C ALA A 88 -9.11 -6.94 14.22
N TRP A 89 -8.88 -7.58 13.06
CA TRP A 89 -9.68 -7.37 11.85
C TRP A 89 -11.20 -7.52 12.07
N PRO A 90 -11.71 -8.55 12.78
CA PRO A 90 -13.14 -8.72 12.97
C PRO A 90 -13.79 -7.64 13.85
N THR A 91 -12.99 -6.90 14.62
CA THR A 91 -13.47 -5.87 15.54
C THR A 91 -13.60 -4.48 14.90
N TRP A 92 -12.98 -4.30 13.73
CA TRP A 92 -12.97 -3.02 13.02
C TRP A 92 -14.26 -2.79 12.24
N SER A 93 -14.64 -1.52 12.11
CA SER A 93 -15.71 -1.12 11.20
C SER A 93 -15.31 -1.33 9.74
N ASP A 94 -16.29 -1.35 8.85
CA ASP A 94 -16.04 -1.48 7.41
C ASP A 94 -15.19 -0.32 6.89
N GLU A 95 -15.41 0.89 7.39
CA GLU A 95 -14.61 2.08 7.06
C GLU A 95 -13.16 1.94 7.53
N GLU A 96 -12.94 1.44 8.75
CA GLU A 96 -11.60 1.21 9.30
C GLU A 96 -10.84 0.16 8.49
N LYS A 97 -11.51 -0.92 8.09
CA LYS A 97 -10.93 -1.97 7.23
C LYS A 97 -10.53 -1.40 5.86
N VAL A 98 -11.42 -0.63 5.22
CA VAL A 98 -11.13 -0.03 3.91
C VAL A 98 -9.96 0.96 4.00
N GLU A 99 -9.92 1.81 5.02
CA GLU A 99 -8.81 2.73 5.24
C GLU A 99 -7.49 1.98 5.47
N PHE A 100 -7.53 0.94 6.30
CA PHE A 100 -6.36 0.09 6.53
C PHE A 100 -5.84 -0.57 5.25
N LEU A 101 -6.73 -1.10 4.41
CA LEU A 101 -6.37 -1.68 3.12
C LEU A 101 -5.77 -0.64 2.17
N ARG A 102 -6.28 0.60 2.19
CA ARG A 102 -5.74 1.73 1.42
C ARG A 102 -4.29 2.04 1.82
N VAL A 103 -4.00 2.04 3.13
CA VAL A 103 -2.64 2.22 3.67
C VAL A 103 -1.73 1.05 3.27
N CYS A 104 -2.26 -0.17 3.33
CA CYS A 104 -1.54 -1.36 2.90
C CYS A 104 -1.24 -1.37 1.40
N ALA A 105 -2.12 -0.82 0.57
CA ALA A 105 -1.92 -0.71 -0.87
C ALA A 105 -0.92 0.38 -1.28
N ALA A 106 -0.63 1.35 -0.41
CA ALA A 106 0.33 2.40 -0.71
C ALA A 106 1.70 1.81 -1.16
N PRO A 107 2.33 2.36 -2.21
CA PRO A 107 2.01 3.65 -2.82
C PRO A 107 1.00 3.60 -3.98
N PHE A 108 0.45 2.42 -4.26
CA PHE A 108 -0.55 2.24 -5.30
C PHE A 108 -1.91 2.82 -4.87
N THR A 109 -2.76 3.10 -5.84
CA THR A 109 -4.05 3.77 -5.62
C THR A 109 -5.20 2.90 -6.13
N PRO A 110 -5.61 1.85 -5.38
CA PRO A 110 -6.81 1.09 -5.67
C PRO A 110 -8.06 1.97 -5.63
N GLY A 111 -9.05 1.64 -6.46
CA GLY A 111 -10.37 2.26 -6.37
C GLY A 111 -11.16 1.73 -5.17
N GLU A 112 -12.23 2.44 -4.80
CA GLU A 112 -13.14 2.00 -3.74
C GLU A 112 -13.72 0.61 -4.02
N ALA A 113 -14.05 0.30 -5.27
CA ALA A 113 -14.57 -1.02 -5.64
C ALA A 113 -13.55 -2.14 -5.38
N ASP A 114 -12.27 -1.90 -5.68
CA ASP A 114 -11.20 -2.88 -5.45
C ASP A 114 -10.98 -3.11 -3.94
N LEU A 115 -10.97 -2.03 -3.16
CA LEU A 115 -10.81 -2.10 -1.71
C LEU A 115 -11.97 -2.83 -1.03
N ASN A 116 -13.21 -2.53 -1.44
CA ASN A 116 -14.40 -3.19 -0.90
C ASN A 116 -14.44 -4.67 -1.30
N SER A 117 -14.09 -5.01 -2.53
CA SER A 117 -14.00 -6.39 -2.98
C SER A 117 -12.95 -7.17 -2.18
N LEU A 118 -11.79 -6.58 -1.91
CA LEU A 118 -10.75 -7.21 -1.09
C LEU A 118 -11.20 -7.38 0.37
N ARG A 119 -11.87 -6.38 0.96
CA ARG A 119 -12.45 -6.48 2.31
C ARG A 119 -13.44 -7.64 2.42
N GLU A 120 -14.37 -7.75 1.47
CA GLU A 120 -15.38 -8.81 1.45
C GLU A 120 -14.76 -10.21 1.33
N GLU A 121 -13.68 -10.34 0.56
CA GLU A 121 -12.91 -11.58 0.46
C GLU A 121 -12.27 -11.95 1.80
N ILE A 122 -11.67 -10.98 2.50
CA ILE A 122 -11.05 -11.18 3.81
C ILE A 122 -12.10 -11.56 4.86
N ASP A 123 -13.23 -10.85 4.91
CA ASP A 123 -14.35 -11.14 5.83
C ASP A 123 -14.97 -12.53 5.59
N SER A 124 -14.89 -13.02 4.36
CA SER A 124 -15.35 -14.36 3.99
C SER A 124 -14.33 -15.46 4.28
N SER A 125 -13.08 -15.12 4.61
CA SER A 125 -12.01 -16.07 4.87
C SER A 125 -12.21 -16.84 6.18
N PRO A 126 -12.00 -18.17 6.22
CA PRO A 126 -12.13 -18.97 7.44
C PRO A 126 -11.23 -18.50 8.57
N GLN A 127 -10.03 -18.00 8.24
CA GLN A 127 -9.05 -17.53 9.23
C GLN A 127 -9.51 -16.28 9.98
N ALA A 128 -10.34 -15.44 9.35
CA ALA A 128 -10.91 -14.26 9.99
C ALA A 128 -12.00 -14.60 11.02
N ARG A 129 -12.49 -15.86 11.07
CA ARG A 129 -13.63 -16.27 11.91
C ARG A 129 -13.24 -17.00 13.20
N THR A 130 -11.98 -17.41 13.36
CA THR A 130 -11.59 -18.48 14.28
C THR A 130 -11.28 -18.08 15.73
N GLU A 131 -11.31 -16.81 16.14
CA GLU A 131 -10.95 -16.43 17.53
C GLU A 131 -12.03 -15.64 18.29
N GLY A 132 -13.30 -15.74 17.85
CA GLY A 132 -14.44 -15.03 18.45
C GLY A 132 -15.30 -15.82 19.45
N GLU A 133 -15.10 -17.13 19.63
CA GLU A 133 -15.90 -17.93 20.58
C GLU A 133 -15.13 -18.17 21.89
N PRO A 134 -15.51 -17.53 23.01
CA PRO A 134 -15.05 -17.96 24.31
C PRO A 134 -15.75 -19.30 24.63
N ASN A 135 -14.96 -20.34 24.89
CA ASN A 135 -15.43 -21.59 25.47
C ASN A 135 -16.36 -21.30 26.65
N GLN A 136 -17.64 -21.67 26.51
CA GLN A 136 -18.58 -21.80 27.63
C GLN A 136 -18.43 -23.18 28.28
#